data_AF-A0A381X9Y0-F1
#
_entry.id   AF-A0A381X9Y0-F1
#
_cell.length_a   1.000
_cell.length_b   1.000
_cell.length_c   1.000
_cell.angle_alpha   90.00
_cell.angle_beta   90.00
_cell.angle_gamma   90.00
#
_symmetry.space_group_name_H-M   'P 1'
#
loop_
_entity.id
_entity.type
_entity.pdbx_description
1 polymer ?
#
loop_
_entity_poly.entity_id
_entity_poly.type
_entity_poly.pdbx_seq_one_letter_code
_entity_poly.pdbx_strand_id
1 'polypeptide(L)'
;QSILFVDSEIDTILESLNHDGLLKETVIIITSDHGYELNDYDTGYYGHASNYSRAQLKTPFFMLWPNREPKEFTQRTSHNDIVPTLLTEVLGCSNPASDYSSGFNLFSGESWEFLVTGSYDSYAIVSDDQVVVSYGGYYEVMNQDYQSTSSGDLDKSLLESAMQEMKRFYK
;
A
#
# COMPACT_ATOMS: atom_id res chain seq x y z
N GLN A 1 10.02 -8.01 -21.35
CA GLN A 1 9.40 -9.32 -21.67
C GLN A 1 8.56 -9.89 -20.53
N SER A 2 8.78 -9.54 -19.26
CA SER A 2 8.07 -10.14 -18.12
C SER A 2 6.63 -9.61 -17.90
N ILE A 3 6.35 -8.31 -18.07
CA ILE A 3 5.01 -7.75 -17.74
C ILE A 3 3.89 -8.27 -18.66
N LEU A 4 4.10 -8.30 -19.97
CA LEU A 4 3.12 -8.83 -20.92
C LEU A 4 2.81 -10.32 -20.68
N PHE A 5 3.83 -11.07 -20.24
CA PHE A 5 3.64 -12.48 -19.89
C PHE A 5 2.77 -12.61 -18.64
N VAL A 6 3.05 -11.85 -17.58
CA VAL A 6 2.21 -11.84 -16.37
C VAL A 6 0.77 -11.42 -16.69
N ASP A 7 0.58 -10.44 -17.57
CA ASP A 7 -0.74 -10.03 -18.05
C ASP A 7 -1.50 -11.19 -18.73
N SER A 8 -0.83 -11.97 -19.59
CA SER A 8 -1.44 -13.16 -20.21
C SER A 8 -1.74 -14.30 -19.22
N GLU A 9 -0.94 -14.44 -18.17
CA GLU A 9 -1.22 -15.42 -17.11
C GLU A 9 -2.43 -15.00 -16.26
N ILE A 10 -2.60 -13.71 -16.00
CA ILE A 10 -3.81 -13.16 -15.35
C ILE A 10 -5.03 -13.47 -16.22
N ASP A 11 -4.96 -13.21 -17.53
CA ASP A 11 -6.06 -13.50 -18.46
C ASP A 11 -6.44 -14.99 -18.43
N THR A 12 -5.44 -15.88 -18.45
CA THR A 12 -5.64 -17.34 -18.34
C THR A 12 -6.41 -17.72 -17.06
N ILE A 13 -6.08 -17.12 -15.92
CA ILE A 13 -6.78 -17.36 -14.65
C ILE A 13 -8.23 -16.87 -14.71
N LEU A 14 -8.45 -15.66 -15.25
CA LEU A 14 -9.77 -15.06 -15.36
C LEU A 14 -10.66 -15.85 -16.33
N GLU A 15 -10.12 -16.30 -17.46
CA GLU A 15 -10.81 -17.16 -18.43
C GLU A 15 -11.21 -18.50 -17.80
N SER A 16 -10.33 -19.12 -17.01
CA SER A 16 -10.64 -20.37 -16.30
C SER A 16 -11.80 -20.18 -15.31
N LEU A 17 -11.77 -19.13 -14.50
CA LEU A 17 -12.86 -18.81 -13.55
C LEU A 17 -14.17 -18.52 -14.28
N ASN A 18 -14.11 -17.87 -15.45
CA ASN A 18 -15.28 -17.58 -16.27
C ASN A 18 -15.85 -18.85 -16.91
N HIS A 19 -15.00 -19.74 -17.43
CA HIS A 19 -15.39 -21.02 -18.02
C HIS A 19 -16.16 -21.89 -17.02
N ASP A 20 -15.69 -21.91 -15.77
CA ASP A 20 -16.32 -22.67 -14.68
C ASP A 20 -17.54 -21.96 -14.07
N GLY A 21 -17.88 -20.75 -14.54
CA GLY A 21 -19.00 -19.96 -14.03
C GLY A 21 -18.76 -19.33 -12.65
N LEU A 22 -17.53 -19.40 -12.12
CA LEU A 22 -17.14 -18.95 -10.78
C LEU A 22 -16.80 -17.46 -10.72
N LEU A 23 -16.54 -16.81 -11.86
CA LEU A 23 -16.12 -15.41 -11.92
C LEU A 23 -17.10 -14.46 -11.20
N LYS A 24 -18.41 -14.74 -11.25
CA LYS A 24 -19.46 -13.92 -10.64
C LYS A 24 -19.67 -14.17 -9.14
N GLU A 25 -19.04 -15.20 -8.58
CA GLU A 25 -19.16 -15.59 -7.17
C GLU A 25 -17.84 -15.45 -6.40
N THR A 26 -16.78 -15.02 -7.09
CA THR A 26 -15.43 -14.92 -6.54
C THR A 26 -15.00 -13.48 -6.38
N VAL A 27 -14.50 -13.12 -5.20
CA VAL A 27 -13.75 -11.86 -5.02
C VAL A 27 -12.34 -12.07 -5.56
N ILE A 28 -11.93 -11.24 -6.51
CA ILE A 28 -10.61 -11.30 -7.15
C ILE A 28 -9.90 -9.99 -6.86
N ILE A 29 -8.69 -10.07 -6.31
CA ILE A 29 -7.82 -8.91 -6.05
C ILE A 29 -6.52 -9.13 -6.83
N ILE A 30 -6.18 -8.19 -7.70
CA ILE A 30 -4.95 -8.17 -8.49
C ILE A 30 -4.15 -6.95 -8.04
N THR A 31 -2.96 -7.20 -7.49
CA THR A 31 -2.05 -6.14 -7.03
C THR A 31 -0.59 -6.60 -7.11
N SER A 32 0.33 -5.75 -6.68
CA SER A 32 1.76 -6.05 -6.52
C SER A 32 2.13 -5.82 -5.06
N ASP A 33 3.14 -6.50 -4.54
CA ASP A 33 3.65 -6.25 -3.17
C ASP A 33 4.45 -4.95 -3.07
N HIS A 34 5.09 -4.54 -4.17
CA HIS A 34 5.79 -3.27 -4.32
C HIS A 34 5.70 -2.72 -5.76
N GLY A 35 6.04 -1.44 -5.92
CA GLY A 35 6.28 -0.81 -7.22
C GLY A 35 7.66 -1.16 -7.79
N TYR A 36 7.99 -0.61 -8.95
CA TYR A 36 9.30 -0.82 -9.60
C TYR A 36 9.77 0.50 -10.20
N GLU A 37 10.87 1.03 -9.68
CA GLU A 37 11.48 2.29 -10.11
C GLU A 37 12.43 2.07 -11.29
N LEU A 38 12.37 2.98 -12.25
CA LEU A 38 13.21 3.03 -13.44
C LEU A 38 14.02 4.33 -13.47
N ASN A 39 14.55 4.72 -12.31
CA ASN A 39 15.17 6.03 -12.07
C ASN A 39 14.20 7.19 -12.38
N ASP A 40 12.96 7.07 -11.92
CA ASP A 40 11.89 8.06 -12.09
C ASP A 40 12.25 9.45 -11.54
N TYR A 41 13.23 9.51 -10.62
CA TYR A 41 13.62 10.69 -9.87
C TYR A 41 15.06 11.16 -10.08
N ASP A 42 15.80 10.61 -11.05
CA ASP A 42 17.21 10.92 -11.30
C ASP A 42 18.16 10.75 -10.09
N THR A 43 17.78 9.82 -9.21
CA THR A 43 18.50 9.46 -7.97
C THR A 43 19.47 8.29 -8.16
N GLY A 44 19.45 7.64 -9.32
CA GLY A 44 20.23 6.45 -9.64
C GLY A 44 19.58 5.14 -9.16
N TYR A 45 18.39 5.18 -8.59
CA TYR A 45 17.69 3.97 -8.13
C TYR A 45 16.99 3.25 -9.28
N TYR A 46 17.16 1.93 -9.33
CA TYR A 46 16.47 1.03 -10.25
C TYR A 46 16.02 -0.22 -9.50
N GLY A 47 14.78 -0.64 -9.73
CA GLY A 47 14.21 -1.82 -9.10
C GLY A 47 13.28 -1.49 -7.94
N HIS A 48 13.36 -2.26 -6.87
CA HIS A 48 12.42 -2.22 -5.76
C HIS A 48 13.13 -2.54 -4.45
N ALA A 49 12.45 -2.30 -3.33
CA ALA A 49 12.91 -2.56 -1.96
C ALA A 49 14.22 -1.83 -1.57
N SER A 50 14.67 -0.87 -2.37
CA SER A 50 15.89 -0.09 -2.10
C SER A 50 15.59 1.26 -1.48
N ASN A 51 14.37 1.76 -1.65
CA ASN A 51 13.97 3.08 -1.17
C ASN A 51 12.45 3.14 -0.93
N TYR A 52 11.96 4.32 -0.56
CA TYR A 52 10.55 4.58 -0.21
C TYR A 52 9.92 5.62 -1.14
N SER A 53 10.42 5.73 -2.36
CA SER A 53 9.86 6.62 -3.38
C SER A 53 8.46 6.16 -3.78
N ARG A 54 7.64 7.06 -4.32
CA ARG A 54 6.32 6.68 -4.82
C ARG A 54 6.42 5.63 -5.95
N ALA A 55 7.50 5.63 -6.73
CA ALA A 55 7.75 4.63 -7.77
C ALA A 55 7.94 3.21 -7.19
N GLN A 56 8.55 3.07 -6.00
CA GLN A 56 8.70 1.78 -5.33
C GLN A 56 7.52 1.40 -4.43
N LEU A 57 6.69 2.37 -4.01
CA LEU A 57 5.56 2.11 -3.10
C LEU A 57 4.20 1.99 -3.79
N LYS A 58 3.97 2.68 -4.91
CA LYS A 58 2.67 2.67 -5.58
C LYS A 58 2.51 1.41 -6.43
N THR A 59 1.47 0.63 -6.15
CA THR A 59 1.16 -0.63 -6.83
C THR A 59 -0.13 -0.51 -7.65
N PRO A 60 -0.31 -1.31 -8.72
CA PRO A 60 -1.63 -1.48 -9.32
C PRO A 60 -2.56 -2.13 -8.30
N PHE A 61 -3.84 -1.77 -8.30
CA PHE A 61 -4.84 -2.43 -7.47
C PHE A 61 -6.16 -2.52 -8.22
N PHE A 62 -6.53 -3.74 -8.60
CA PHE A 62 -7.82 -4.05 -9.22
C PHE A 62 -8.57 -5.03 -8.34
N MET A 63 -9.87 -4.81 -8.19
CA MET A 63 -10.73 -5.65 -7.40
C MET A 63 -12.01 -5.93 -8.19
N LEU A 64 -12.22 -7.20 -8.53
CA LEU A 64 -13.52 -7.68 -9.00
C LEU A 64 -14.29 -8.21 -7.79
N TRP A 65 -15.43 -7.61 -7.51
CA TRP A 65 -16.25 -7.94 -6.36
C TRP A 65 -17.70 -8.25 -6.80
N PRO A 66 -18.22 -9.47 -6.52
CA PRO A 66 -19.59 -9.83 -6.86
C PRO A 66 -20.64 -8.84 -6.36
N ASN A 67 -21.58 -8.46 -7.23
CA ASN A 67 -22.70 -7.57 -6.90
C ASN A 67 -22.30 -6.15 -6.44
N ARG A 68 -21.11 -5.68 -6.82
CA ARG A 68 -20.72 -4.27 -6.66
C ARG A 68 -20.58 -3.60 -8.01
N GLU A 69 -21.07 -2.37 -8.10
CA GLU A 69 -20.92 -1.56 -9.31
C GLU A 69 -19.46 -1.13 -9.51
N PRO A 70 -18.98 -1.04 -10.77
CA PRO A 70 -17.66 -0.51 -11.06
C PRO A 70 -17.48 0.89 -10.47
N LYS A 71 -16.37 1.10 -9.75
CA LYS A 71 -16.03 2.39 -9.16
C LYS A 71 -14.52 2.58 -9.12
N GLU A 72 -14.09 3.80 -9.40
CA GLU A 72 -12.71 4.24 -9.19
C GLU A 72 -12.58 4.86 -7.79
N PHE A 73 -11.51 4.51 -7.09
CA PHE A 73 -11.13 5.07 -5.80
C PHE A 73 -9.80 5.79 -5.96
N THR A 74 -9.76 7.06 -5.57
CA THR A 74 -8.58 7.93 -5.72
C THR A 74 -7.94 8.29 -4.38
N GLN A 75 -8.58 7.94 -3.27
CA GLN A 75 -8.01 8.14 -1.94
C GLN A 75 -6.78 7.25 -1.70
N ARG A 76 -5.93 7.66 -0.77
CA ARG A 76 -4.73 6.90 -0.41
C ARG A 76 -5.13 5.63 0.33
N THR A 77 -4.64 4.48 -0.12
CA THR A 77 -4.86 3.16 0.48
C THR A 77 -3.54 2.43 0.74
N SER A 78 -3.61 1.32 1.47
CA SER A 78 -2.50 0.45 1.84
C SER A 78 -2.88 -1.03 1.70
N HIS A 79 -1.88 -1.92 1.54
CA HIS A 79 -2.12 -3.36 1.67
C HIS A 79 -2.74 -3.75 3.02
N ASN A 80 -2.52 -2.94 4.06
CA ASN A 80 -3.14 -3.12 5.37
C ASN A 80 -4.68 -3.03 5.33
N ASP A 81 -5.25 -2.41 4.29
CA ASP A 81 -6.70 -2.25 4.12
C ASP A 81 -7.36 -3.52 3.54
N ILE A 82 -6.58 -4.42 2.92
CA ILE A 82 -7.11 -5.66 2.32
C ILE A 82 -7.72 -6.56 3.39
N VAL A 83 -7.00 -6.78 4.49
CA VAL A 83 -7.43 -7.66 5.59
C VAL A 83 -8.76 -7.21 6.21
N PRO A 84 -8.91 -5.97 6.73
CA PRO A 84 -10.18 -5.53 7.30
C PRO A 84 -11.31 -5.49 6.28
N THR A 85 -11.03 -5.24 4.99
CA THR A 85 -12.04 -5.33 3.92
C THR A 85 -12.58 -6.76 3.81
N LEU A 86 -11.70 -7.76 3.67
CA LEU A 86 -12.11 -9.15 3.52
C LEU A 86 -12.78 -9.71 4.79
N LEU A 87 -12.22 -9.43 5.96
CA LEU A 87 -12.79 -9.92 7.22
C LEU A 87 -14.18 -9.35 7.47
N THR A 88 -14.41 -8.07 7.17
CA THR A 88 -15.72 -7.43 7.35
C THR A 88 -16.71 -7.89 6.28
N GLU A 89 -16.34 -7.75 5.00
CA GLU A 89 -17.29 -7.85 3.88
C GLU A 89 -17.55 -9.28 3.41
N VAL A 90 -16.59 -10.20 3.61
CA VAL A 90 -16.72 -11.60 3.21
C VAL A 90 -17.00 -12.50 4.41
N LEU A 91 -16.26 -12.32 5.51
CA LEU A 91 -16.36 -13.20 6.68
C LEU A 91 -17.32 -12.69 7.76
N GLY A 92 -17.87 -11.48 7.61
CA GLY A 92 -18.84 -10.92 8.55
C GLY A 92 -18.27 -10.60 9.93
N CYS A 93 -16.96 -10.34 10.03
CA CYS A 93 -16.32 -9.88 11.27
C CYS A 93 -16.90 -8.52 11.67
N SER A 94 -17.31 -8.40 12.93
CA SER A 94 -17.90 -7.17 13.48
C SER A 94 -16.98 -6.44 14.47
N ASN A 95 -15.81 -7.01 14.75
CA ASN A 95 -14.83 -6.37 15.62
C ASN A 95 -14.29 -5.09 14.95
N PRO A 96 -13.94 -4.04 15.72
CA PRO A 96 -13.21 -2.91 15.18
C PRO A 96 -11.94 -3.36 14.44
N ALA A 97 -11.68 -2.79 13.25
CA ALA A 97 -10.46 -3.09 12.49
C ALA A 97 -9.18 -2.85 13.31
N SER A 98 -9.23 -1.86 14.21
CA SER A 98 -8.17 -1.52 15.17
C SER A 98 -7.83 -2.64 16.15
N ASP A 99 -8.60 -3.73 16.22
CA ASP A 99 -8.27 -4.85 17.09
C ASP A 99 -7.24 -5.79 16.44
N TYR A 100 -7.11 -5.76 15.10
CA TYR A 100 -6.36 -6.77 14.35
C TYR A 100 -5.62 -6.25 13.10
N SER A 101 -5.88 -5.03 12.64
CA SER A 101 -5.20 -4.40 11.50
C SER A 101 -4.88 -2.94 11.79
N SER A 102 -3.93 -2.38 11.04
CA SER A 102 -3.70 -0.93 10.91
C SER A 102 -4.59 -0.29 9.86
N GLY A 103 -5.13 -1.07 8.92
CA GLY A 103 -5.92 -0.55 7.82
C GLY A 103 -7.40 -0.39 8.11
N PHE A 104 -8.05 0.19 7.12
CA PHE A 104 -9.49 0.46 7.07
C PHE A 104 -10.16 -0.46 6.06
N ASN A 105 -11.48 -0.60 6.15
CA ASN A 105 -12.24 -1.21 5.06
C ASN A 105 -12.15 -0.29 3.82
N LEU A 106 -11.72 -0.82 2.67
CA LEU A 106 -11.55 -0.07 1.42
C LEU A 106 -12.84 0.61 0.93
N PHE A 107 -14.02 0.12 1.35
CA PHE A 107 -15.30 0.71 0.98
C PHE A 107 -15.79 1.81 1.94
N SER A 108 -15.08 2.06 3.04
CA SER A 108 -15.46 3.08 4.03
C SER A 108 -15.28 4.52 3.52
N GLY A 109 -14.39 4.74 2.56
CA GLY A 109 -14.01 6.06 2.09
C GLY A 109 -12.91 6.75 2.91
N GLU A 110 -12.38 6.08 3.95
CA GLU A 110 -11.23 6.55 4.70
C GLU A 110 -9.99 6.70 3.80
N SER A 111 -9.18 7.71 4.09
CA SER A 111 -7.92 7.99 3.40
C SER A 111 -6.81 8.13 4.42
N TRP A 112 -5.68 7.50 4.16
CA TRP A 112 -4.50 7.63 5.02
C TRP A 112 -3.88 9.02 4.91
N GLU A 113 -3.64 9.69 6.04
CA GLU A 113 -2.80 10.89 6.09
C GLU A 113 -1.31 10.55 5.92
N PHE A 114 -0.91 9.41 6.47
CA PHE A 114 0.44 8.86 6.32
C PHE A 114 0.43 7.35 6.27
N LEU A 115 1.48 6.77 5.71
CA LEU A 115 1.73 5.34 5.74
C LEU A 115 3.03 5.08 6.51
N VAL A 116 3.01 4.06 7.37
CA VAL A 116 4.25 3.46 7.90
C VAL A 116 4.58 2.27 7.04
N THR A 117 5.73 2.31 6.39
CA THR A 117 6.27 1.23 5.57
C THR A 117 7.65 0.84 6.09
N GLY A 118 8.12 -0.35 5.75
CA GLY A 118 9.41 -0.85 6.23
C GLY A 118 10.09 -1.74 5.23
N SER A 119 11.40 -1.79 5.35
CA SER A 119 12.31 -2.72 4.67
C SER A 119 13.07 -3.52 5.74
N TYR A 120 14.10 -4.24 5.33
CA TYR A 120 14.88 -5.13 6.20
C TYR A 120 15.58 -4.40 7.36
N ASP A 121 15.97 -3.16 7.16
CA ASP A 121 16.84 -2.40 8.07
C ASP A 121 16.34 -1.00 8.43
N SER A 122 15.19 -0.60 7.88
CA SER A 122 14.67 0.77 7.96
C SER A 122 13.15 0.79 7.94
N TYR A 123 12.60 1.90 8.45
CA TYR A 123 11.18 2.23 8.35
C TYR A 123 11.04 3.61 7.71
N ALA A 124 9.94 3.84 7.01
CA ALA A 124 9.61 5.16 6.51
C ALA A 124 8.18 5.57 6.87
N ILE A 125 8.02 6.85 7.11
CA ILE A 125 6.73 7.52 7.24
C ILE A 125 6.52 8.33 5.98
N VAL A 126 5.46 7.99 5.24
CA VAL A 126 5.17 8.54 3.91
C VAL A 126 3.89 9.35 4.01
N SER A 127 3.96 10.68 3.86
CA SER A 127 2.80 11.58 3.77
C SER A 127 2.67 12.16 2.35
N ASP A 128 1.74 13.09 2.13
CA ASP A 128 1.61 13.81 0.84
C ASP A 128 2.75 14.82 0.61
N ASP A 129 3.44 15.24 1.68
CA ASP A 129 4.46 16.29 1.62
C ASP A 129 5.88 15.73 1.71
N GLN A 130 6.09 14.67 2.48
CA GLN A 130 7.43 14.16 2.77
C GLN A 130 7.49 12.63 2.95
N VAL A 131 8.70 12.10 2.77
CA VAL A 131 9.08 10.75 3.18
C VAL A 131 10.18 10.85 4.21
N VAL A 132 9.90 10.42 5.45
CA VAL A 132 10.87 10.39 6.54
C VAL A 132 11.37 8.97 6.70
N VAL A 133 12.63 8.72 6.36
CA VAL A 133 13.26 7.39 6.45
C VAL A 133 14.07 7.33 7.73
N SER A 134 13.82 6.33 8.58
CA SER A 134 14.56 6.07 9.81
C SER A 134 15.38 4.79 9.69
N TYR A 135 16.66 4.90 10.02
CA TYR A 135 17.61 3.78 10.14
C TYR A 135 17.92 3.49 11.61
N GLY A 136 16.99 3.85 12.51
CA GLY A 136 17.13 3.74 13.96
C GLY A 136 18.01 4.83 14.59
N GLY A 137 19.28 4.94 14.19
CA GLY A 137 20.24 5.88 14.77
C GLY A 137 20.18 7.30 14.21
N TYR A 138 19.64 7.45 12.99
CA TYR A 138 19.44 8.72 12.31
C TYR A 138 18.23 8.62 11.38
N TYR A 139 17.83 9.75 10.81
CA TYR A 139 16.76 9.82 9.82
C TYR A 139 17.15 10.74 8.67
N GLU A 140 16.49 10.52 7.54
CA GLU A 140 16.56 11.35 6.34
C GLU A 140 15.14 11.83 6.01
N VAL A 141 15.04 13.04 5.48
CA VAL A 141 13.77 13.60 4.99
C VAL A 141 13.91 13.79 3.49
N MET A 142 12.96 13.25 2.74
CA MET A 142 12.88 13.35 1.29
C MET A 142 11.59 14.10 0.91
N ASN A 143 11.63 14.89 -0.14
CA ASN A 143 10.43 15.47 -0.76
C ASN A 143 9.71 14.44 -1.67
N GLN A 144 8.65 14.88 -2.36
CA GLN A 144 7.87 14.02 -3.27
C GLN A 144 8.63 13.56 -4.52
N ASP A 145 9.69 14.28 -4.91
CA ASP A 145 10.61 13.88 -5.99
C ASP A 145 11.76 13.01 -5.45
N TYR A 146 11.62 12.51 -4.23
CA TYR A 146 12.59 11.67 -3.53
C TYR A 146 14.00 12.29 -3.40
N GLN A 147 14.07 13.62 -3.36
CA GLN A 147 15.30 14.37 -3.12
C GLN A 147 15.43 14.72 -1.64
N SER A 148 16.64 14.64 -1.10
CA SER A 148 16.92 14.98 0.29
C SER A 148 16.63 16.45 0.58
N THR A 149 15.92 16.69 1.67
CA THR A 149 15.63 18.03 2.21
C THR A 149 16.34 18.25 3.54
N SER A 150 16.23 19.48 4.07
CA SER A 150 16.81 19.81 5.36
C SER A 150 16.01 19.18 6.50
N SER A 151 16.68 18.69 7.54
CA SER A 151 16.04 18.03 8.68
C SER A 151 15.10 18.93 9.51
N GLY A 152 15.11 20.25 9.25
CA GLY A 152 14.23 21.24 9.88
C GLY A 152 12.78 21.17 9.41
N ASP A 153 12.52 20.48 8.31
CA ASP A 153 11.19 20.38 7.69
C ASP A 153 10.35 19.21 8.25
N LEU A 154 10.85 18.53 9.28
CA LEU A 154 10.23 17.36 9.86
C LEU A 154 8.93 17.69 10.64
N ASP A 155 7.80 17.20 10.14
CA ASP A 155 6.55 17.18 10.91
C ASP A 155 6.64 16.24 12.13
N LYS A 156 6.76 16.83 13.31
CA LYS A 156 6.84 16.09 14.58
C LYS A 156 5.53 15.42 14.96
N SER A 157 4.39 15.98 14.59
CA SER A 157 3.08 15.40 14.90
C SER A 157 2.88 14.10 14.12
N LEU A 158 3.34 14.07 12.87
CA LEU A 158 3.35 12.88 12.02
C LEU A 158 4.19 11.75 12.63
N LEU A 159 5.38 12.08 13.14
CA LEU A 159 6.25 11.13 13.82
C LEU A 159 5.60 10.54 15.07
N GLU A 160 4.99 11.38 15.91
CA GLU A 160 4.31 10.93 17.12
C GLU A 160 3.17 9.97 16.77
N SER A 161 2.34 10.31 15.79
CA SER A 161 1.24 9.45 15.31
C SER A 161 1.76 8.12 14.75
N ALA A 162 2.81 8.14 13.93
CA ALA A 162 3.42 6.93 13.39
C ALA A 162 4.00 6.03 14.49
N MET A 163 4.69 6.61 15.49
CA MET A 163 5.25 5.85 16.61
C MET A 163 4.16 5.24 17.51
N GLN A 164 3.03 5.92 17.68
CA GLN A 164 1.88 5.36 18.40
C GLN A 164 1.29 4.17 17.63
N GLU A 165 1.10 4.32 16.32
CA GLU A 165 0.55 3.26 15.48
C GLU A 165 1.48 2.03 15.43
N MET A 166 2.79 2.22 15.26
CA MET A 166 3.77 1.14 15.31
C MET A 166 3.74 0.36 16.63
N LYS A 167 3.38 1.00 17.75
CA LYS A 167 3.36 0.37 19.07
C LYS A 167 2.06 -0.34 19.41
N ARG A 168 0.98 -0.11 18.65
CA ARG A 168 -0.38 -0.50 19.03
C ARG A 168 -0.56 -2.00 19.30
N PHE A 169 0.20 -2.84 18.61
CA PHE A 169 0.14 -4.31 18.77
C PHE A 169 1.23 -4.90 19.68
N TYR A 170 2.16 -4.08 20.19
CA TYR A 170 3.15 -4.54 21.16
C TYR A 170 2.51 -4.62 22.56
N LYS A 171 2.78 -5.73 23.26
CA LYS A 171 2.37 -5.95 24.66
C LYS A 171 3.55 -5.90 25.60
#